data_AF-A0A432MIF1-F1
#
_entry.id   AF-A0A432MIF1-F1
#
_cell.length_a   1.000
_cell.length_b   1.000
_cell.length_c   1.000
_cell.angle_alpha   90.00
_cell.angle_beta   90.00
_cell.angle_gamma   90.00
#
_symmetry.space_group_name_H-M   'P 1'
#
loop_
_entity.id
_entity.type
_entity.pdbx_description
1 polymer ?
#
loop_
_entity_poly.entity_id
_entity_poly.type
_entity_poly.pdbx_seq_one_letter_code
_entity_poly.pdbx_strand_id
1 'polypeptide(L)'
;MNEMNGTRTICLCCGKEWAIAEVAEDDGKRFIRRGCLIGACPACGGTRPERLAEDERRRLDTFSGLAAACGEDLEAFGWFLEVFKVI
;
A
#
# COMPACT_ATOMS: atom_id res chain seq x y z
N MET A 1 -26.04 -2.86 -11.70
CA MET A 1 -24.74 -3.53 -11.48
C MET A 1 -23.68 -2.58 -12.01
N ASN A 2 -23.13 -1.72 -11.17
CA ASN A 2 -21.99 -0.86 -11.49
C ASN A 2 -20.99 -0.97 -10.35
N GLU A 3 -19.73 -1.03 -10.72
CA GLU A 3 -18.57 -1.54 -9.99
C GLU A 3 -18.40 -1.04 -8.55
N MET A 4 -18.36 -1.98 -7.61
CA MET A 4 -17.75 -1.79 -6.30
C MET A 4 -16.22 -1.89 -6.44
N ASN A 5 -15.59 -0.96 -7.17
CA ASN A 5 -14.14 -0.79 -7.08
C ASN A 5 -13.87 0.08 -5.85
N GLY A 6 -13.83 -0.55 -4.68
CA GLY A 6 -13.41 0.14 -3.46
C GLY A 6 -11.97 0.63 -3.57
N THR A 7 -11.67 1.78 -2.94
CA THR A 7 -10.36 2.43 -2.96
C THR A 7 -9.25 1.43 -2.61
N ARG A 8 -8.15 1.48 -3.36
CA ARG A 8 -7.01 0.57 -3.17
C ARG A 8 -5.82 1.28 -2.56
N THR A 9 -4.97 0.52 -1.90
CA THR A 9 -3.67 0.95 -1.40
C THR A 9 -2.60 -0.08 -1.79
N ILE A 10 -1.34 0.22 -1.55
CA ILE A 10 -0.20 -0.60 -1.99
C ILE A 10 0.71 -0.97 -0.82
N CYS A 11 1.20 -2.20 -0.82
CA CYS A 11 2.29 -2.60 0.05
C CYS A 11 3.61 -2.01 -0.45
N LEU A 12 4.21 -1.13 0.33
CA LEU A 12 5.45 -0.44 -0.05
C LEU A 12 6.71 -1.33 0.10
N CYS A 13 6.54 -2.55 0.61
CA CYS A 13 7.57 -3.57 0.59
C CYS A 13 7.61 -4.32 -0.75
N CYS A 14 6.46 -4.77 -1.27
CA CYS A 14 6.40 -5.69 -2.40
C CYS A 14 5.57 -5.23 -3.61
N GLY A 15 4.99 -4.03 -3.57
CA GLY A 15 4.19 -3.47 -4.66
C GLY A 15 2.79 -4.05 -4.83
N LYS A 16 2.40 -5.04 -4.01
CA LYS A 16 1.07 -5.64 -4.11
C LYS A 16 -0.01 -4.68 -3.62
N GLU A 17 -1.04 -4.50 -4.44
CA GLU A 17 -2.24 -3.75 -4.09
C GLU A 17 -3.20 -4.53 -3.21
N TRP A 18 -3.93 -3.79 -2.38
CA TRP A 18 -4.93 -4.30 -1.45
C TRP A 18 -6.13 -3.36 -1.39
N ALA A 19 -7.32 -3.91 -1.19
CA ALA A 19 -8.50 -3.09 -0.91
C ALA A 19 -8.34 -2.42 0.46
N ILE A 20 -8.64 -1.14 0.58
CA ILE A 20 -8.49 -0.41 1.85
C ILE A 20 -9.40 -1.00 2.93
N ALA A 21 -10.62 -1.42 2.59
CA ALA A 21 -11.51 -2.11 3.52
C ALA A 21 -10.85 -3.34 4.17
N GLU A 22 -10.14 -4.17 3.39
CA GLU A 22 -9.43 -5.34 3.92
C GLU A 22 -8.29 -4.94 4.88
N VAL A 23 -7.58 -3.86 4.56
CA VAL A 23 -6.44 -3.38 5.35
C VAL A 23 -6.90 -2.68 6.64
N ALA A 24 -8.02 -1.97 6.58
CA ALA A 24 -8.61 -1.23 7.70
C ALA A 24 -9.27 -2.18 8.72
N GLU A 25 -9.88 -3.27 8.26
CA GLU A 25 -10.45 -4.32 9.12
C GLU A 25 -9.39 -5.21 9.78
N ASP A 26 -8.12 -5.11 9.37
CA ASP A 26 -7.04 -5.87 10.00
C ASP A 26 -6.54 -5.20 11.28
N ASP A 27 -6.71 -5.88 12.41
CA ASP A 27 -6.17 -5.51 13.74
C ASP A 27 -4.63 -5.63 13.83
N GLY A 28 -3.90 -5.47 12.71
CA GLY A 28 -2.44 -5.58 12.63
C GLY A 28 -1.91 -7.01 12.66
N LYS A 29 -2.76 -8.01 12.39
CA LYS A 29 -2.38 -9.44 12.38
C LYS A 29 -1.78 -9.87 11.05
N ARG A 30 -2.34 -9.37 9.94
CA ARG A 30 -1.97 -9.74 8.58
C ARG A 30 -1.15 -8.66 7.89
N PHE A 31 -1.33 -7.40 8.30
CA PHE A 31 -0.60 -6.25 7.78
C PHE A 31 0.22 -5.59 8.88
N ILE A 32 1.50 -5.34 8.61
CA ILE A 32 2.32 -4.50 9.49
C ILE A 32 2.31 -3.09 8.93
N ARG A 33 1.69 -2.17 9.67
CA ARG A 33 1.46 -0.79 9.24
C ARG A 33 2.04 0.23 10.20
N ARG A 34 2.39 1.39 9.65
CA ARG A 34 2.65 2.62 10.40
C ARG A 34 1.93 3.77 9.69
N GLY A 35 0.75 4.13 10.19
CA GLY A 35 -0.15 5.02 9.46
C GLY A 35 -0.62 4.41 8.14
N CYS A 36 -0.53 5.17 7.05
CA CYS A 36 -0.84 4.72 5.69
C CYS A 36 0.20 3.76 5.11
N LEU A 37 1.41 3.69 5.70
CA LEU A 37 2.49 2.85 5.21
C LEU A 37 2.22 1.38 5.53
N ILE A 38 2.14 0.54 4.50
CA ILE A 38 2.07 -0.93 4.63
C ILE A 38 3.48 -1.51 4.38
N GLY A 39 4.18 -1.81 5.48
CA GLY A 39 5.55 -2.33 5.47
C GLY A 39 5.61 -3.86 5.32
N ALA A 40 4.54 -4.56 5.66
CA ALA A 40 4.38 -5.99 5.37
C ALA A 40 2.92 -6.31 5.04
N CYS A 41 2.72 -7.27 4.16
CA CYS A 41 1.39 -7.81 3.81
C CYS A 41 1.43 -9.35 3.73
N PRO A 42 0.27 -10.02 3.62
CA PRO A 42 0.21 -11.49 3.53
C PRO A 42 1.02 -12.11 2.39
N ALA A 43 1.31 -11.35 1.34
CA ALA A 43 2.07 -11.86 0.19
C ALA A 43 3.58 -11.86 0.41
N CYS A 44 4.12 -10.86 1.10
CA CYS A 44 5.58 -10.71 1.26
C CYS A 44 6.07 -11.06 2.66
N GLY A 45 5.20 -11.04 3.67
CA GLY A 45 5.59 -11.24 5.07
C GLY A 45 6.63 -10.24 5.58
N GLY A 46 6.79 -9.10 4.90
CA GLY A 46 7.82 -8.09 5.19
C GLY A 46 9.14 -8.28 4.44
N THR A 47 9.30 -9.37 3.69
CA THR A 47 10.50 -9.63 2.88
C THR A 47 10.32 -9.07 1.49
N ARG A 48 11.14 -8.09 1.11
CA ARG A 48 11.09 -7.47 -0.22
C ARG A 48 11.46 -8.50 -1.30
N PRO A 49 10.61 -8.73 -2.33
CA PRO A 49 10.89 -9.72 -3.36
C PRO A 49 12.17 -9.42 -4.13
N GLU A 50 13.00 -10.43 -4.39
CA GLU A 50 14.25 -10.26 -5.17
C GLU A 50 13.97 -9.79 -6.60
N ARG A 51 12.91 -10.31 -7.21
CA ARG A 51 12.50 -10.04 -8.60
C ARG A 51 11.93 -8.64 -8.86
N LEU A 52 11.79 -7.80 -7.83
CA LEU A 52 11.31 -6.44 -8.00
C LEU A 52 12.38 -5.63 -8.76
N ALA A 53 12.00 -5.06 -9.90
CA ALA A 53 12.91 -4.27 -10.74
C ALA A 53 13.44 -3.06 -9.95
N GLU A 54 14.65 -2.60 -10.28
CA GLU A 54 15.28 -1.51 -9.53
C GLU A 54 14.45 -0.22 -9.55
N ASP A 55 13.88 0.13 -10.71
CA ASP A 55 13.00 1.29 -10.84
C ASP A 55 11.73 1.17 -10.01
N GLU A 56 11.17 -0.03 -9.92
CA GLU A 56 9.99 -0.32 -9.10
C GLU A 56 10.33 -0.20 -7.60
N ARG A 57 11.51 -0.67 -7.18
CA ARG A 57 11.99 -0.51 -5.80
C ARG A 57 12.12 0.97 -5.44
N ARG A 58 12.79 1.75 -6.29
CA ARG A 58 12.96 3.21 -6.09
C ARG A 58 11.61 3.92 -6.03
N ARG A 59 10.66 3.51 -6.87
CA ARG A 59 9.29 4.03 -6.88
C ARG A 59 8.59 3.76 -5.54
N LEU A 60 8.61 2.51 -5.04
CA LEU A 60 8.00 2.16 -3.74
C LEU A 60 8.69 2.87 -2.56
N ASP A 61 10.01 3.02 -2.60
CA ASP A 61 10.76 3.74 -1.57
C ASP A 61 10.39 5.24 -1.55
N THR A 62 10.17 5.85 -2.71
CA THR A 62 9.68 7.24 -2.83
C THR A 62 8.30 7.40 -2.18
N PHE A 63 7.38 6.48 -2.46
CA PHE A 63 6.03 6.52 -1.86
C PHE A 63 6.02 6.20 -0.37
N SER A 64 7.04 5.50 0.15
CA SER A 64 7.18 5.28 1.59
C SER A 64 7.39 6.58 2.36
N GLY A 65 8.16 7.52 1.80
CA GLY A 65 8.32 8.86 2.39
C GLY A 65 7.02 9.65 2.42
N LEU A 66 6.21 9.55 1.36
CA LEU A 66 4.91 10.20 1.29
C LEU A 66 3.87 9.58 2.24
N ALA A 67 3.80 8.25 2.28
CA ALA A 67 2.88 7.53 3.17
C ALA A 67 3.13 7.87 4.65
N ALA A 68 4.39 8.08 5.03
CA ALA A 68 4.75 8.53 6.37
C ALA A 68 4.26 9.96 6.66
N ALA A 69 4.13 10.82 5.65
CA ALA A 69 3.62 12.18 5.79
C ALA A 69 2.08 12.26 5.83
N CYS A 70 1.37 11.30 5.21
CA CYS A 70 -0.10 11.25 5.16
C CYS A 70 -0.78 10.85 6.48
N GLY A 71 -0.03 10.44 7.51
CA GLY A 71 -0.62 10.05 8.80
C GLY A 71 -1.33 8.70 8.72
N GLU A 72 -2.57 8.61 9.20
CA GLU A 72 -3.33 7.35 9.31
C GLU A 72 -4.47 7.21 8.28
N ASP A 73 -4.71 8.21 7.44
CA ASP A 73 -5.82 8.22 6.48
C ASP A 73 -5.52 7.37 5.23
N LEU A 74 -5.85 6.08 5.32
CA LEU A 74 -5.67 5.13 4.22
C LEU A 74 -6.50 5.48 2.99
N GLU A 75 -7.71 6.01 3.16
CA GLU A 75 -8.59 6.39 2.05
C GLU A 75 -8.00 7.57 1.28
N ALA A 76 -7.58 8.63 1.96
CA ALA A 76 -6.93 9.77 1.31
C ALA A 76 -5.64 9.35 0.60
N PHE A 77 -4.85 8.44 1.19
CA PHE A 77 -3.66 7.92 0.53
C PHE A 77 -4.00 7.06 -0.70
N GLY A 78 -5.01 6.20 -0.62
CA GLY A 78 -5.47 5.41 -1.77
C GLY A 78 -5.96 6.27 -2.93
N TRP A 79 -6.77 7.29 -2.63
CA TRP A 79 -7.19 8.30 -3.60
C TRP A 79 -6.00 9.01 -4.25
N PHE A 80 -4.99 9.38 -3.47
CA PHE A 80 -3.76 9.95 -4.02
C PHE A 80 -3.10 8.98 -5.01
N LEU A 81 -2.95 7.71 -4.65
CA LEU A 81 -2.32 6.71 -5.51
C LEU A 81 -3.09 6.56 -6.84
N GLU A 82 -4.41 6.51 -6.81
CA GLU A 82 -5.24 6.40 -8.01
C GLU A 82 -5.18 7.66 -8.89
N VAL A 83 -5.30 8.85 -8.29
CA VAL A 83 -5.27 10.14 -9.02
C VAL A 83 -3.94 10.34 -9.75
N PHE A 84 -2.83 9.96 -9.12
CA PHE A 84 -1.49 10.06 -9.70
C PHE A 84 -1.09 8.82 -10.51
N LYS A 85 -2.02 7.88 -10.77
CA LYS A 85 -1.80 6.64 -11.55
C LYS A 85 -0.62 5.83 -11.03
N VAL A 86 -0.49 5.80 -9.70
CA VAL A 86 0.50 4.99 -9.01
C VAL A 86 0.11 3.52 -9.02
N ILE A 87 -1.18 3.26 -8.92
CA ILE A 87 -1.86 1.97 -9.04
C ILE A 87 -3.04 2.12 -9.99
#